data_AF-A0A9N7KWH6-F1
#
_entry.id   AF-A0A9N7KWH6-F1
#
_cell.length_a   1.000
_cell.length_b   1.000
_cell.length_c   1.000
_cell.angle_alpha   90.00
_cell.angle_beta   90.00
_cell.angle_gamma   90.00
#
_symmetry.space_group_name_H-M   'P 1'
#
loop_
_entity.id
_entity.type
_entity.pdbx_description
1 polymer ?
#
loop_
_entity_poly.entity_id
_entity_poly.type
_entity_poly.pdbx_seq_one_letter_code
_entity_poly.pdbx_strand_id
1 'polypeptide(L)'
;MNNAAVGTPRRQASLRNHSPSELLSCIRALAGSLRNVAGCPRQHVIALINGAMAAGSPREIAVVLGAAAELGIYPDSASLDRCHDLVQCTSDEVAVRAVVWVVRHRLARHRSQGRGSQQARIRNTSQ
;
A
#
# COMPACT_ATOMS: atom_id res chain seq x y z
N MET A 1 -38.99 14.24 7.19
CA MET A 1 -38.23 13.07 7.68
C MET A 1 -37.00 12.89 6.78
N ASN A 2 -35.85 12.63 7.39
CA ASN A 2 -34.55 13.12 6.96
C ASN A 2 -33.85 12.20 5.93
N ASN A 3 -33.52 12.73 4.75
CA ASN A 3 -32.61 12.10 3.79
C ASN A 3 -31.17 12.61 4.05
N ALA A 4 -30.41 11.88 4.86
CA ALA A 4 -28.98 12.12 5.04
C ALA A 4 -28.21 11.50 3.86
N ALA A 5 -28.11 12.25 2.76
CA ALA A 5 -27.15 11.97 1.70
C ALA A 5 -25.74 12.28 2.22
N VAL A 6 -25.06 11.28 2.76
CA VAL A 6 -23.62 11.33 3.03
C VAL A 6 -22.91 11.40 1.69
N GLY A 7 -22.69 12.62 1.22
CA GLY A 7 -21.79 12.94 0.13
C GLY A 7 -20.36 12.68 0.59
N THR A 8 -19.86 11.48 0.33
CA THR A 8 -18.41 11.24 0.32
C THR A 8 -17.81 12.08 -0.80
N PRO A 9 -16.80 12.92 -0.53
CA PRO A 9 -16.12 13.65 -1.60
C PRO A 9 -15.34 12.63 -2.43
N ARG A 10 -15.93 12.25 -3.57
CA ARG A 10 -15.26 11.54 -4.65
C ARG A 10 -14.14 12.46 -5.16
N ARG A 11 -12.93 12.33 -4.59
CA ARG A 11 -11.71 12.97 -5.10
C ARG A 11 -11.32 12.34 -6.44
N GLN A 12 -12.13 12.57 -7.48
CA GLN A 12 -11.74 12.38 -8.86
C GLN A 12 -10.95 13.63 -9.29
N ALA A 13 -9.73 13.77 -8.76
CA ALA A 13 -8.77 14.71 -9.32
C ALA A 13 -8.23 14.07 -10.60
N SER A 14 -8.67 14.61 -11.73
CA SER A 14 -8.18 14.39 -13.10
C SER A 14 -6.71 13.93 -13.16
N LEU A 15 -6.48 12.63 -13.36
CA LEU A 15 -5.15 12.02 -13.45
C LEU A 15 -4.64 12.03 -14.90
N ARG A 16 -4.32 13.21 -15.44
CA ARG A 16 -3.55 13.33 -16.69
C ARG A 16 -2.11 13.69 -16.34
N ASN A 17 -1.19 12.75 -16.55
CA ASN A 17 0.28 12.86 -16.45
C ASN A 17 0.81 13.50 -15.16
N HIS A 18 0.79 12.75 -14.07
CA HIS A 18 1.29 13.24 -12.78
C HIS A 18 2.77 12.93 -12.59
N SER A 19 3.51 13.92 -12.14
CA SER A 19 4.93 13.81 -11.80
C SER A 19 5.18 12.77 -10.68
N PRO A 20 6.36 12.14 -10.61
CA PRO A 20 6.71 11.24 -9.52
C PRO A 20 6.62 11.92 -8.13
N SER A 21 6.84 13.24 -8.07
CA SER A 21 6.64 14.06 -6.87
C SER A 21 5.19 14.10 -6.37
N GLU A 22 4.22 14.13 -7.29
CA GLU A 22 2.80 14.08 -6.93
C GLU A 22 2.42 12.69 -6.43
N LEU A 23 2.94 11.63 -7.06
CA LEU A 23 2.72 10.26 -6.60
C LEU A 23 3.21 10.08 -5.15
N LEU A 24 4.43 10.55 -4.85
CA LEU A 24 4.98 10.52 -3.48
C LEU A 24 4.18 11.40 -2.52
N SER A 25 3.71 12.57 -2.96
CA SER A 25 2.85 13.44 -2.15
C SER A 25 1.53 12.75 -1.81
N CYS A 26 0.90 12.06 -2.77
CA CYS A 26 -0.30 11.27 -2.55
C CYS A 26 -0.06 10.12 -1.56
N ILE A 27 1.05 9.39 -1.70
CA ILE A 27 1.43 8.31 -0.79
C ILE A 27 1.56 8.83 0.66
N ARG A 28 2.32 9.90 0.87
CA ARG A 28 2.54 10.48 2.20
C ARG A 28 1.26 11.04 2.80
N ALA A 29 0.44 11.71 2.00
CA ALA A 29 -0.84 12.25 2.44
C ALA A 29 -1.78 11.11 2.89
N LEU A 30 -1.87 10.04 2.10
CA LEU A 30 -2.68 8.88 2.46
C LEU A 30 -2.14 8.16 3.70
N ALA A 31 -0.83 7.97 3.81
CA ALA A 31 -0.21 7.39 5.00
C ALA A 31 -0.53 8.22 6.25
N GLY A 32 -0.47 9.56 6.14
CA GLY A 32 -0.87 10.48 7.20
C GLY A 32 -2.34 10.30 7.60
N SER A 33 -3.26 10.24 6.63
CA SER A 33 -4.67 9.96 6.90
C SER A 33 -4.90 8.61 7.57
N LEU A 34 -4.20 7.56 7.12
CA LEU A 34 -4.32 6.20 7.65
C LEU A 34 -3.80 6.05 9.09
N ARG A 35 -2.78 6.84 9.51
CA ARG A 35 -2.35 6.89 10.92
C ARG A 35 -3.42 7.42 11.85
N ASN A 36 -4.29 8.29 11.33
CA ASN A 36 -5.34 8.96 12.09
C ASN A 36 -6.68 8.21 12.01
N VAL A 37 -6.75 7.08 11.31
CA VAL A 37 -7.97 6.27 11.26
C VAL A 37 -8.22 5.66 12.64
N ALA A 38 -9.39 5.95 13.21
CA ALA A 38 -9.86 5.31 14.42
C ALA A 38 -10.09 3.80 14.17
N GLY A 39 -9.55 2.94 15.04
CA GLY A 39 -9.73 1.49 14.96
C GLY A 39 -8.47 0.75 14.50
N CYS A 40 -8.61 -0.16 13.53
CA CYS A 40 -7.53 -1.03 13.05
C CYS A 40 -7.02 -0.57 11.67
N PRO A 41 -5.93 0.23 11.59
CA PRO A 41 -5.37 0.73 10.34
C PRO A 41 -5.10 -0.36 9.31
N ARG A 42 -4.71 -1.56 9.79
CA ARG A 42 -4.49 -2.73 8.93
C ARG A 42 -5.73 -3.14 8.15
N GLN A 43 -6.89 -3.25 8.78
CA GLN A 43 -8.12 -3.65 8.09
C GLN A 43 -8.52 -2.62 7.03
N HIS A 44 -8.37 -1.33 7.36
CA HIS A 44 -8.64 -0.23 6.44
C HIS A 44 -7.72 -0.26 5.21
N VAL A 45 -6.42 -0.48 5.42
CA VAL A 45 -5.45 -0.64 4.33
C VAL A 45 -5.81 -1.82 3.42
N ILE A 46 -6.13 -2.99 3.98
CA ILE A 46 -6.49 -4.15 3.18
C ILE A 46 -7.77 -3.90 2.36
N ALA A 47 -8.77 -3.24 2.95
CA ALA A 47 -9.98 -2.86 2.23
C ALA A 47 -9.69 -1.91 1.06
N LEU A 48 -8.81 -0.92 1.25
CA LEU A 48 -8.40 0.00 0.18
C LEU A 48 -7.63 -0.71 -0.93
N ILE A 49 -6.74 -1.64 -0.60
CA ILE A 49 -6.00 -2.41 -1.61
C ILE A 49 -6.97 -3.24 -2.46
N ASN A 50 -7.92 -3.93 -1.81
CA ASN A 50 -8.95 -4.71 -2.52
C ASN A 50 -9.84 -3.81 -3.39
N GLY A 51 -10.22 -2.63 -2.90
CA GLY A 51 -10.98 -1.65 -3.67
C GLY A 51 -10.22 -1.14 -4.90
N ALA A 52 -8.94 -0.79 -4.74
CA ALA A 52 -8.09 -0.33 -5.84
C ALA A 52 -7.86 -1.42 -6.89
N MET A 53 -7.68 -2.68 -6.46
CA MET A 53 -7.61 -3.83 -7.37
C MET A 53 -8.92 -4.04 -8.13
N ALA A 54 -10.07 -3.96 -7.44
CA ALA A 54 -11.38 -4.12 -8.07
C ALA A 54 -11.69 -3.00 -9.08
N ALA A 55 -11.23 -1.77 -8.79
CA ALA A 55 -11.32 -0.63 -9.71
C ALA A 55 -10.34 -0.74 -10.89
N GLY A 56 -9.34 -1.62 -10.80
CA GLY A 56 -8.33 -1.80 -11.85
C GLY A 56 -7.44 -0.57 -12.06
N SER A 57 -7.25 0.27 -11.04
CA SER A 57 -6.47 1.51 -11.13
C SER A 57 -5.03 1.31 -10.66
N PRO A 58 -4.03 1.22 -11.57
CA PRO A 58 -2.64 0.92 -11.19
C PRO A 58 -2.06 1.98 -10.26
N ARG A 59 -2.45 3.23 -10.48
CA ARG A 59 -1.98 4.37 -9.68
C ARG A 59 -2.56 4.35 -8.27
N GLU A 60 -3.85 4.05 -8.12
CA GLU A 60 -4.45 3.88 -6.79
C GLU A 60 -3.81 2.69 -6.06
N ILE A 61 -3.57 1.58 -6.76
CA ILE A 61 -2.86 0.42 -6.22
C ILE A 61 -1.48 0.84 -5.69
N ALA A 62 -0.68 1.58 -6.47
CA ALA A 62 0.63 2.05 -6.04
C ALA A 62 0.57 3.04 -4.87
N VAL A 63 -0.39 3.98 -4.88
CA VAL A 63 -0.56 4.95 -3.77
C VAL A 63 -0.91 4.23 -2.47
N VAL A 64 -1.87 3.30 -2.50
CA VAL A 64 -2.29 2.55 -1.32
C VAL A 64 -1.18 1.63 -0.83
N LEU A 65 -0.50 0.90 -1.73
CA LEU A 65 0.63 0.03 -1.36
C LEU A 65 1.81 0.83 -0.78
N GLY A 66 2.14 1.97 -1.38
CA GLY A 66 3.18 2.86 -0.88
C GLY A 66 2.85 3.37 0.52
N ALA A 67 1.61 3.82 0.73
CA ALA A 67 1.16 4.31 2.03
C ALA A 67 1.16 3.20 3.08
N ALA A 68 0.71 1.99 2.72
CA ALA A 68 0.74 0.82 3.57
C ALA A 68 2.17 0.48 4.03
N ALA A 69 3.14 0.51 3.11
CA ALA A 69 4.55 0.26 3.40
C ALA A 69 5.17 1.32 4.32
N GLU A 70 4.76 2.59 4.24
CA GLU A 70 5.17 3.62 5.20
C GLU A 70 4.68 3.32 6.63
N LEU A 71 3.58 2.59 6.78
CA LEU A 71 3.04 2.14 8.07
C LEU A 71 3.58 0.78 8.51
N GLY A 72 4.42 0.13 7.70
CA GLY A 72 4.87 -1.24 7.95
C GLY A 72 3.74 -2.28 7.84
N ILE A 73 2.61 -1.91 7.22
CA ILE A 73 1.46 -2.79 7.02
C ILE A 73 1.56 -3.34 5.60
N TYR A 74 1.63 -4.67 5.47
CA TYR A 74 1.72 -5.32 4.18
C TYR A 74 0.53 -6.26 3.96
N PRO A 75 -0.01 -6.33 2.73
CA PRO A 75 -0.95 -7.38 2.35
C PRO A 75 -0.25 -8.75 2.34
N ASP A 76 -1.03 -9.82 2.26
CA ASP A 76 -0.49 -11.16 2.04
C ASP A 76 0.24 -11.25 0.68
N SER A 77 1.08 -12.27 0.53
CA SER A 77 1.91 -12.44 -0.67
C SER A 77 1.07 -12.55 -1.95
N ALA A 78 -0.07 -13.25 -1.92
CA ALA A 78 -0.89 -13.48 -3.10
C ALA A 78 -1.60 -12.19 -3.56
N SER A 79 -2.03 -11.36 -2.63
CA SER A 79 -2.57 -10.03 -2.94
C SER A 79 -1.48 -9.08 -3.48
N LEU A 80 -0.26 -9.17 -2.95
CA LEU A 80 0.87 -8.37 -3.45
C LEU A 80 1.31 -8.76 -4.87
N ASP A 81 1.33 -10.06 -5.17
CA ASP A 81 1.62 -10.56 -6.53
C ASP A 81 0.53 -10.13 -7.51
N ARG A 82 -0.76 -10.22 -7.14
CA ARG A 82 -1.85 -9.70 -7.96
C ARG A 82 -1.76 -8.20 -8.22
N CYS A 83 -1.40 -7.40 -7.20
CA CYS A 83 -1.18 -5.97 -7.39
C CYS A 83 -0.04 -5.70 -8.39
N HIS A 84 1.05 -6.46 -8.29
CA HIS A 84 2.16 -6.35 -9.21
C HIS A 84 1.76 -6.68 -10.64
N ASP A 85 1.03 -7.77 -10.85
CA ASP A 85 0.61 -8.20 -12.18
C ASP A 85 -0.36 -7.19 -12.81
N LEU A 86 -1.31 -6.66 -12.03
CA LEU A 86 -2.21 -5.59 -12.48
C LEU A 86 -1.44 -4.33 -12.88
N VAL A 87 -0.52 -3.87 -12.04
CA VAL A 87 0.28 -2.67 -12.34
C VAL A 87 1.19 -2.88 -13.55
N GLN A 88 1.76 -4.07 -13.67
CA GLN A 88 2.65 -4.45 -14.77
C GLN A 88 1.91 -4.58 -16.11
N CYS A 89 0.66 -5.04 -16.11
CA CYS A 89 -0.14 -5.23 -17.32
C CYS A 89 -0.88 -3.96 -17.76
N THR A 90 -1.18 -3.04 -16.85
CA THR A 90 -2.11 -1.92 -17.11
C THR A 90 -1.43 -0.54 -17.10
N SER A 91 -0.18 -0.43 -16.65
CA SER A 91 0.50 0.88 -16.55
C SER A 91 1.88 0.89 -17.20
N ASP A 92 2.07 1.84 -18.11
CA ASP A 92 3.40 2.20 -18.63
C ASP A 92 4.14 3.22 -17.74
N GLU A 93 3.50 3.72 -16.67
CA GLU A 93 4.12 4.68 -15.77
C GLU A 93 5.23 4.01 -14.91
N VAL A 94 6.48 4.29 -15.26
CA VAL A 94 7.67 3.77 -14.55
C VAL A 94 7.62 4.08 -13.05
N ALA A 95 7.12 5.25 -12.66
CA ALA A 95 7.01 5.64 -11.26
C ALA A 95 6.05 4.72 -10.47
N VAL A 96 4.91 4.36 -11.07
CA VAL A 96 3.91 3.46 -10.46
C VAL A 96 4.50 2.05 -10.29
N ARG A 97 5.15 1.53 -11.34
CA ARG A 97 5.83 0.22 -11.30
C ARG A 97 6.96 0.20 -10.28
N ALA A 98 7.75 1.28 -10.20
CA ALA A 98 8.84 1.41 -9.24
C ALA A 98 8.34 1.37 -7.79
N VAL A 99 7.21 2.02 -7.48
CA VAL A 99 6.62 1.96 -6.13
C VAL A 99 6.30 0.53 -5.73
N VAL A 100 5.60 -0.23 -6.59
CA VAL A 100 5.25 -1.62 -6.28
C VAL A 100 6.50 -2.48 -6.08
N TRP A 101 7.51 -2.30 -6.94
CA TRP A 101 8.80 -2.98 -6.80
C TRP A 101 9.47 -2.67 -5.45
N VAL A 102 9.52 -1.40 -5.05
CA VAL A 102 10.10 -0.98 -3.77
C VAL A 102 9.34 -1.59 -2.58
N VAL A 103 8.02 -1.64 -2.64
CA VAL A 103 7.19 -2.26 -1.59
C VAL A 103 7.49 -3.75 -1.45
N ARG A 104 7.58 -4.48 -2.57
CA ARG A 104 7.99 -5.90 -2.58
C ARG A 104 9.38 -6.09 -1.97
N HIS A 105 10.33 -5.23 -2.33
CA HIS A 105 11.69 -5.28 -1.80
C HIS A 105 11.75 -5.03 -0.29
N ARG A 106 11.00 -4.03 0.19
CA ARG A 106 10.87 -3.74 1.64
C ARG A 106 10.28 -4.91 2.41
N LEU A 107 9.22 -5.54 1.89
CA LEU A 107 8.62 -6.72 2.52
C LEU A 107 9.61 -7.89 2.60
N ALA A 108 10.36 -8.16 1.53
CA ALA A 108 11.38 -9.20 1.51
C ALA A 108 12.43 -8.95 2.60
N ARG A 109 12.94 -7.71 2.73
CA ARG A 109 13.87 -7.32 3.79
C ARG A 109 13.27 -7.46 5.19
N HIS A 110 12.02 -7.06 5.38
CA HIS A 110 11.34 -7.17 6.67
C HIS A 110 11.20 -8.63 7.13
N ARG A 111 10.91 -9.55 6.20
CA ARG A 111 10.85 -11.00 6.49
C ARG A 111 12.23 -11.58 6.83
N SER A 112 13.28 -11.14 6.15
CA SER A 112 14.66 -11.57 6.43
C SER A 112 15.16 -11.07 7.79
N GLN A 113 14.82 -9.83 8.18
CA GLN A 113 15.17 -9.29 9.49
C GLN A 113 14.45 -10.00 10.64
N GLY A 114 13.16 -10.33 10.49
CA GLY A 114 12.42 -11.10 11.50
C GLY A 114 13.03 -12.48 11.77
N ARG A 115 13.59 -13.13 10.75
CA ARG A 115 14.29 -14.42 10.89
C ARG A 115 15.66 -14.29 11.59
N GLY A 116 16.42 -13.22 11.31
CA GLY A 116 17.71 -12.98 11.96
C GLY A 116 17.60 -12.81 13.47
N SER A 117 16.56 -12.11 13.94
CA SER A 117 16.29 -11.90 15.37
C SER A 117 15.83 -13.18 16.08
N GLN A 118 15.10 -14.04 15.37
CA GLN A 118 14.61 -15.32 15.92
C GLN A 118 15.74 -16.37 15.99
N GLN A 119 16.64 -16.40 15.00
CA GLN A 119 17.85 -17.25 15.04
C GLN A 119 18.85 -16.81 16.13
N ALA A 120 18.99 -15.50 16.38
CA ALA A 120 19.84 -14.99 17.45
C ALA A 120 19.33 -15.36 18.86
N ARG A 121 18.01 -15.40 19.07
CA ARG A 121 17.42 -15.83 20.35
C ARG A 121 17.55 -17.32 20.62
N ILE A 122 17.35 -18.17 19.61
CA ILE A 122 17.44 -19.63 19.77
C ILE A 122 18.88 -20.06 20.11
N ARG A 123 19.89 -19.33 19.61
CA ARG A 123 21.31 -19.63 19.90
C ARG A 123 21.74 -19.26 21.33
N ASN A 124 21.04 -18.33 21.99
CA ASN A 124 21.39 -17.86 23.35
C ASN A 124 20.71 -18.65 24.49
N THR A 125 19.86 -19.64 24.18
CA THR A 125 19.17 -20.47 25.18
C THR A 125 19.71 -21.89 25.26
N SER A 126 20.90 -22.14 24.70
CA SER A 126 21.55 -23.46 24.68
C SER A 126 22.93 -23.46 25.33
N GLN A 127 23.15 -22.58 26.33
CA GLN A 127 24.28 -22.68 27.25
C GLN A 127 23.80 -22.87 28.67
#